data_AF-A0A3E0CGN0-F1
#
_entry.id   AF-A0A3E0CGN0-F1
#
_cell.length_a   1.000
_cell.length_b   1.000
_cell.length_c   1.000
_cell.angle_alpha   90.00
_cell.angle_beta   90.00
_cell.angle_gamma   90.00
#
_symmetry.space_group_name_H-M   'P 1'
#
loop_
_entity.id
_entity.type
_entity.pdbx_description
1 polymer ?
#
loop_
_entity_poly.entity_id
_entity_poly.type
_entity_poly.pdbx_seq_one_letter_code
_entity_poly.pdbx_strand_id
1 'polypeptide(L)'
;MNADRLPGAFPDIAQTWAALQTQLPITPIRNEQDYQTMVRLANSLADHLNGNEEDPLSDLFAIVTDLIESWEAHNVTIPKAEPREVLRHLLETHGLKQKDLIGIASPTVVSDILAGRRAISKKVAKALAVRFHTDVSAFL
;
A
#
# COMPACT_ATOMS: atom_id res chain seq x y z
N MET A 1 -9.01 29.76 33.82
CA MET A 1 -9.35 28.45 33.23
C MET A 1 -10.35 28.72 32.11
N ASN A 2 -9.86 29.10 30.92
CA ASN A 2 -10.71 29.40 29.77
C ASN A 2 -10.63 28.18 28.84
N ALA A 3 -11.66 27.35 28.89
CA ALA A 3 -11.76 26.19 28.01
C ALA A 3 -12.00 26.66 26.57
N ASP A 4 -11.09 26.22 25.71
CA ASP A 4 -11.18 26.03 24.26
C ASP A 4 -12.58 26.23 23.66
N ARG A 5 -12.86 27.42 23.13
CA ARG A 5 -13.84 27.55 22.05
C ARG A 5 -13.09 27.51 20.73
N LEU A 6 -13.39 26.51 19.92
CA LEU A 6 -12.99 26.48 18.52
C LEU A 6 -13.46 27.78 17.83
N PRO A 7 -12.63 28.39 16.96
CA PRO A 7 -13.06 29.53 16.19
C PRO A 7 -14.19 29.12 15.23
N GLY A 8 -15.32 29.83 15.27
CA GLY A 8 -16.49 29.60 14.42
C GLY A 8 -17.68 28.98 15.15
N ALA A 9 -18.90 29.34 14.72
CA ALA A 9 -20.11 28.69 15.21
C ALA A 9 -20.30 27.36 14.47
N PHE A 10 -20.70 26.29 15.17
CA PHE A 10 -20.95 24.98 14.55
C PHE A 10 -21.89 25.01 13.32
N PRO A 11 -22.96 25.86 13.28
CA PRO A 11 -23.77 26.01 12.08
C PRO A 11 -22.99 26.49 10.86
N ASP A 12 -22.08 27.46 11.04
CA ASP A 12 -21.27 28.02 9.95
C ASP A 12 -20.28 26.95 9.43
N ILE A 13 -19.63 26.23 10.34
CA ILE A 13 -18.72 25.13 10.01
C ILE A 13 -19.47 24.02 9.26
N ALA A 14 -20.69 23.65 9.70
CA ALA A 14 -21.49 22.64 9.04
C ALA A 14 -21.88 23.07 7.61
N GLN A 15 -22.19 24.35 7.41
CA GLN A 15 -22.49 24.88 6.08
C GLN A 15 -21.25 24.88 5.18
N THR A 16 -20.09 25.31 5.69
CA THR A 16 -18.82 25.27 4.95
C THR A 16 -18.42 23.83 4.61
N TRP A 17 -18.59 22.90 5.55
CA TRP A 17 -18.33 21.48 5.32
C TRP A 17 -19.25 20.89 4.25
N ALA A 18 -20.56 21.18 4.31
CA ALA A 18 -21.50 20.75 3.29
C ALA A 18 -21.14 21.31 1.90
N ALA A 19 -20.72 22.58 1.83
CA ALA A 19 -20.26 23.20 0.59
C ALA A 19 -18.96 22.60 0.05
N LEU A 20 -18.06 22.15 0.93
CA LEU A 20 -16.86 21.43 0.53
C LEU A 20 -17.22 20.03 -0.01
N GLN A 21 -18.13 19.32 0.65
CA GLN A 21 -18.55 17.97 0.26
C GLN A 21 -19.24 17.91 -1.11
N THR A 22 -19.83 19.01 -1.59
CA THR A 22 -20.38 19.07 -2.96
C THR A 22 -19.29 19.18 -4.03
N GLN A 23 -18.11 19.69 -3.68
CA GLN A 23 -16.98 19.84 -4.61
C GLN A 23 -16.02 18.66 -4.53
N LEU A 24 -15.71 18.21 -3.30
CA LEU A 24 -14.81 17.10 -3.02
C LEU A 24 -15.56 16.10 -2.11
N PRO A 25 -15.79 14.86 -2.56
CA PRO A 25 -16.54 13.87 -1.80
C PRO A 25 -15.71 13.29 -0.65
N ILE A 26 -15.32 14.13 0.31
CA ILE A 26 -14.54 13.74 1.49
C ILE A 26 -15.51 13.10 2.49
N THR A 27 -15.42 11.80 2.62
CA THR A 27 -16.23 11.00 3.53
C THR A 27 -15.38 9.95 4.24
N PRO A 28 -15.77 9.52 5.45
CA PRO A 28 -15.19 8.34 6.07
C PRO A 28 -15.38 7.13 5.15
N ILE A 29 -14.34 6.32 4.99
CA ILE A 29 -14.38 5.14 4.13
C ILE A 29 -15.08 4.01 4.89
N ARG A 30 -16.30 3.65 4.46
CA ARG A 30 -17.11 2.59 5.10
C ARG A 30 -17.24 1.34 4.23
N ASN A 31 -16.96 1.47 2.94
CA ASN A 31 -17.09 0.41 1.95
C ASN A 31 -16.14 0.66 0.78
N GLU A 32 -16.07 -0.31 -0.14
CA GLU A 32 -15.22 -0.25 -1.34
C GLU A 32 -15.51 0.98 -2.23
N GLN A 33 -16.78 1.38 -2.37
CA GLN A 33 -17.15 2.52 -3.22
C GLN A 33 -16.61 3.84 -2.66
N ASP A 34 -16.66 4.00 -1.33
CA ASP A 34 -16.06 5.15 -0.64
C ASP A 34 -14.53 5.13 -0.83
N TYR A 35 -13.90 3.95 -0.72
CA TYR A 35 -12.46 3.78 -0.88
C TYR A 35 -12.01 4.20 -2.27
N GLN A 36 -12.63 3.65 -3.31
CA GLN A 36 -12.33 4.00 -4.69
C GLN A 36 -12.53 5.50 -4.97
N THR A 37 -13.50 6.13 -4.30
CA THR A 37 -13.74 7.57 -4.43
C THR A 37 -12.63 8.38 -3.77
N MET A 38 -12.22 8.01 -2.56
CA MET A 38 -11.12 8.66 -1.85
C MET A 38 -9.78 8.46 -2.56
N VAL A 39 -9.51 7.28 -3.14
CA VAL A 39 -8.30 7.03 -3.96
C VAL A 39 -8.26 7.94 -5.19
N ARG A 40 -9.38 8.10 -5.90
CA ARG A 40 -9.43 9.05 -7.03
C ARG A 40 -9.17 10.49 -6.58
N LEU A 41 -9.73 10.88 -5.43
CA LEU A 41 -9.49 12.20 -4.85
C LEU A 41 -8.00 12.40 -4.50
N ALA A 42 -7.37 11.42 -3.84
CA ALA A 42 -5.95 11.45 -3.51
C ALA A 42 -5.08 11.63 -4.77
N ASN A 43 -5.36 10.87 -5.83
CA ASN A 43 -4.63 11.00 -7.10
C ASN A 43 -4.79 12.41 -7.71
N SER A 44 -6.01 12.95 -7.75
CA SER A 44 -6.24 14.32 -8.26
C SER A 44 -5.55 15.39 -7.41
N LEU A 45 -5.49 15.21 -6.08
CA LEU A 45 -4.75 16.09 -5.19
C LEU A 45 -3.24 15.99 -5.44
N ALA A 46 -2.69 14.77 -5.57
CA ALA A 46 -1.27 14.57 -5.87
C ALA A 46 -0.86 15.22 -7.20
N ASP A 47 -1.68 15.06 -8.24
CA ASP A 47 -1.47 15.69 -9.55
C ASP A 47 -1.50 17.22 -9.46
N HIS A 48 -2.39 17.78 -8.62
CA HIS A 48 -2.49 19.22 -8.41
C HIS A 48 -1.30 19.78 -7.64
N LEU A 49 -0.92 19.12 -6.54
CA LEU A 49 0.19 19.54 -5.69
C LEU A 49 1.50 19.55 -6.48
N ASN A 50 1.71 18.59 -7.38
CA ASN A 50 2.91 18.49 -8.21
C ASN A 50 4.22 18.65 -7.40
N GLY A 51 4.24 18.10 -6.18
CA GLY A 51 5.36 18.18 -5.23
C GLY A 51 5.45 19.49 -4.42
N ASN A 52 4.46 20.38 -4.51
CA ASN A 52 4.39 21.58 -3.68
C ASN A 52 3.79 21.26 -2.31
N GLU A 53 4.66 21.08 -1.33
CA GLU A 53 4.28 20.81 0.07
C GLU A 53 3.76 22.04 0.82
N GLU A 54 3.94 23.26 0.29
CA GLU A 54 3.45 24.50 0.91
C GLU A 54 2.01 24.86 0.50
N ASP A 55 1.41 24.10 -0.42
CA ASP A 55 0.02 24.32 -0.83
C ASP A 55 -0.94 23.97 0.31
N PRO A 56 -1.97 24.79 0.61
CA PRO A 56 -2.97 24.48 1.63
C PRO A 56 -3.69 23.14 1.46
N LEU A 57 -3.73 22.59 0.25
CA LEU A 57 -4.32 21.28 -0.04
C LEU A 57 -3.41 20.11 0.33
N SER A 58 -2.15 20.35 0.70
CA SER A 58 -1.22 19.31 1.19
C SER A 58 -1.76 18.65 2.46
N ASP A 59 -2.28 19.42 3.42
CA ASP A 59 -2.92 18.91 4.63
C ASP A 59 -4.16 18.05 4.30
N LEU A 60 -4.95 18.48 3.32
CA LEU A 60 -6.10 17.70 2.86
C LEU A 60 -5.66 16.38 2.23
N PHE A 61 -4.61 16.40 1.40
CA PHE A 61 -4.04 15.21 0.80
C PHE A 61 -3.52 14.22 1.85
N ALA A 62 -2.84 14.72 2.88
CA ALA A 62 -2.39 13.90 4.02
C ALA A 62 -3.59 13.23 4.72
N ILE A 63 -4.64 13.99 5.06
CA ILE A 63 -5.84 13.45 5.71
C ILE A 63 -6.53 12.39 4.85
N VAL A 64 -6.68 12.64 3.54
CA VAL A 64 -7.30 11.69 2.61
C VAL A 64 -6.47 10.40 2.55
N THR A 65 -5.15 10.50 2.47
CA THR A 65 -4.23 9.36 2.42
C THR A 65 -4.30 8.54 3.71
N ASP A 66 -4.31 9.18 4.88
CA ASP A 66 -4.43 8.49 6.17
C ASP A 66 -5.74 7.68 6.27
N LEU A 67 -6.85 8.22 5.75
CA LEU A 67 -8.13 7.51 5.72
C LEU A 67 -8.09 6.28 4.81
N ILE A 68 -7.44 6.39 3.65
CA ILE A 68 -7.21 5.30 2.70
C ILE A 68 -6.38 4.20 3.39
N GLU A 69 -5.21 4.54 3.92
CA GLU A 69 -4.30 3.59 4.58
C GLU A 69 -5.00 2.86 5.74
N SER A 70 -5.75 3.60 6.57
CA SER A 70 -6.52 3.02 7.67
C SER A 70 -7.57 2.01 7.18
N TRP A 71 -8.25 2.30 6.08
CA TRP A 71 -9.21 1.35 5.50
C TRP A 71 -8.50 0.14 4.88
N GLU A 72 -7.40 0.35 4.15
CA GLU A 72 -6.61 -0.72 3.53
C GLU A 72 -6.07 -1.71 4.56
N ALA A 73 -5.56 -1.22 5.69
CA ALA A 73 -5.01 -2.04 6.76
C ALA A 73 -6.01 -3.09 7.29
N HIS A 74 -7.32 -2.81 7.20
CA HIS A 74 -8.38 -3.69 7.70
C HIS A 74 -9.12 -4.45 6.60
N ASN A 75 -9.14 -3.94 5.36
CA ASN A 75 -10.03 -4.43 4.29
C ASN A 75 -9.27 -4.93 3.06
N VAL A 76 -8.11 -4.35 2.76
CA VAL A 76 -7.24 -4.86 1.71
C VAL A 76 -6.41 -5.97 2.33
N THR A 77 -6.87 -7.21 2.13
CA THR A 77 -5.92 -8.32 2.17
C THR A 77 -5.01 -8.08 0.99
N ILE A 78 -3.84 -7.45 1.19
CA ILE A 78 -2.81 -7.38 0.16
C ILE A 78 -2.69 -8.81 -0.34
N PRO A 79 -3.05 -9.12 -1.60
CA PRO A 79 -2.93 -10.47 -2.09
C PRO A 79 -1.46 -10.78 -1.92
N LYS A 80 -1.14 -11.66 -0.96
CA LYS A 80 0.24 -12.07 -0.73
C LYS A 80 0.71 -12.53 -2.09
N ALA A 81 1.65 -11.79 -2.67
CA ALA A 81 2.22 -12.18 -3.93
C ALA A 81 2.66 -13.63 -3.73
N GLU A 82 2.18 -14.53 -4.60
CA GLU A 82 2.49 -15.94 -4.50
C GLU A 82 4.03 -16.05 -4.32
N PRO A 83 4.54 -16.86 -3.38
CA PRO A 83 5.98 -16.92 -3.08
C PRO A 83 6.89 -17.07 -4.33
N ARG A 84 6.38 -17.68 -5.40
CA ARG A 84 7.04 -17.80 -6.70
C ARG A 84 7.17 -16.48 -7.47
N GLU A 85 6.18 -15.60 -7.38
CA GLU A 85 6.17 -14.29 -8.04
C GLU A 85 7.10 -13.33 -7.29
N VAL A 86 7.12 -13.40 -5.95
CA VAL A 86 8.13 -12.70 -5.13
C VAL A 86 9.54 -13.14 -5.55
N LEU A 87 9.78 -14.44 -5.66
CA LEU A 87 11.07 -14.96 -6.10
C LEU A 87 11.43 -14.52 -7.52
N ARG A 88 10.46 -14.51 -8.45
CA ARG A 88 10.67 -14.07 -9.84
C ARG A 88 11.07 -12.60 -9.88
N HIS A 89 10.32 -11.74 -9.18
CA HIS A 89 10.60 -10.33 -9.10
C HIS A 89 11.99 -10.05 -8.51
N LEU A 90 12.38 -10.75 -7.43
CA LEU A 90 13.72 -10.61 -6.85
C LEU A 90 14.83 -11.08 -7.78
N LEU A 91 14.62 -12.11 -8.59
CA LEU A 91 15.59 -12.50 -9.61
C LEU A 91 15.74 -11.42 -10.69
N GLU A 92 14.62 -10.87 -11.17
CA GLU A 92 14.62 -9.83 -12.20
C GLU A 92 15.27 -8.52 -11.71
N THR A 93 14.84 -8.00 -10.57
CA THR A 93 15.33 -6.73 -10.01
C THR A 93 16.82 -6.79 -9.64
N HIS A 94 17.31 -7.97 -9.24
CA HIS A 94 18.74 -8.17 -8.95
C HIS A 94 19.56 -8.66 -10.16
N GLY A 95 18.96 -8.83 -11.34
CA GLY A 95 19.63 -9.33 -12.54
C GLY A 95 20.17 -10.76 -12.42
N LEU A 96 19.58 -11.56 -11.53
CA LEU A 96 20.00 -12.92 -11.22
C LEU A 96 19.25 -13.95 -12.06
N LYS A 97 19.93 -15.05 -12.39
CA LYS A 97 19.35 -16.21 -13.06
C LYS A 97 19.11 -17.32 -12.06
N GLN A 98 18.29 -18.31 -12.43
CA GLN A 98 17.98 -19.48 -11.59
C GLN A 98 19.25 -20.22 -11.12
N LYS A 99 20.28 -20.26 -11.95
CA LYS A 99 21.59 -20.86 -11.63
C LYS A 99 22.32 -20.15 -10.48
N ASP A 100 22.00 -18.89 -10.21
CA ASP A 100 22.65 -18.11 -9.16
C ASP A 100 22.04 -18.41 -7.76
N LEU A 101 21.00 -19.26 -7.72
CA LEU A 101 20.44 -19.83 -6.49
C LEU A 101 20.99 -21.24 -6.18
N ILE A 102 21.99 -21.71 -6.93
CA ILE A 102 22.71 -22.96 -6.62
C ILE A 102 23.33 -22.83 -5.22
N GLY A 103 23.05 -23.82 -4.36
CA GLY A 103 23.44 -23.81 -2.94
C GLY A 103 22.28 -23.49 -2.00
N ILE A 104 21.25 -22.78 -2.48
CA ILE A 104 19.98 -22.60 -1.76
C ILE A 104 19.01 -23.73 -2.13
N ALA A 105 18.89 -24.00 -3.43
CA ALA A 105 18.10 -25.09 -3.99
C ALA A 105 18.76 -25.61 -5.28
N SER A 106 18.37 -26.80 -5.74
CA SER A 106 18.85 -27.30 -7.03
C SER A 106 18.18 -26.54 -8.18
N PRO A 107 18.82 -26.43 -9.37
CA PRO A 107 18.24 -25.74 -10.52
C PRO A 107 16.85 -26.28 -10.92
N THR A 108 16.64 -27.60 -10.83
CA THR A 108 15.33 -28.23 -11.07
C THR A 108 14.28 -27.74 -10.09
N VAL A 109 14.62 -27.65 -8.79
CA VAL A 109 13.70 -27.18 -7.75
C VAL A 109 13.33 -25.72 -7.96
N VAL A 110 14.30 -24.86 -8.30
CA VAL A 110 14.04 -23.44 -8.59
C VAL A 110 13.12 -23.29 -9.80
N SER A 111 13.36 -24.05 -10.87
CA SER A 111 12.51 -24.05 -12.06
C SER A 111 11.08 -24.51 -11.73
N ASP A 112 10.91 -25.59 -10.96
CA ASP A 112 9.59 -26.08 -10.55
C ASP A 112 8.85 -25.09 -9.65
N ILE A 113 9.55 -24.36 -8.78
CA ILE A 113 8.98 -23.28 -7.97
C ILE A 113 8.49 -22.14 -8.87
N LEU A 114 9.35 -21.65 -9.76
CA LEU A 114 9.01 -20.54 -10.65
C LEU A 114 7.89 -20.90 -11.62
N ALA A 115 7.76 -22.18 -12.00
CA ALA A 115 6.66 -22.67 -12.81
C ALA A 115 5.37 -22.96 -11.99
N GLY A 116 5.41 -22.86 -10.66
CA GLY A 116 4.28 -23.18 -9.77
C GLY A 116 3.98 -24.67 -9.62
N ARG A 117 4.87 -25.55 -10.09
CA ARG A 117 4.74 -27.01 -9.91
C ARG A 117 5.12 -27.46 -8.50
N ARG A 118 5.83 -26.61 -7.74
CA ARG A 118 6.34 -26.92 -6.40
C ARG A 118 6.26 -25.71 -5.49
N ALA A 119 5.75 -25.89 -4.28
CA ALA A 119 5.77 -24.86 -3.24
C ALA A 119 7.18 -24.65 -2.67
N ILE A 120 7.47 -23.44 -2.17
CA ILE A 120 8.73 -23.13 -1.48
C ILE A 120 8.71 -23.79 -0.09
N SER A 121 9.67 -24.67 0.18
CA SER A 121 9.79 -25.27 1.51
C SER A 121 10.29 -24.24 2.53
N LYS A 122 9.90 -24.37 3.81
CA LYS A 122 10.36 -23.49 4.90
C LYS A 122 11.89 -23.32 4.98
N LYS A 123 12.65 -24.37 4.65
CA LYS A 123 14.12 -24.32 4.61
C LYS A 123 14.63 -23.41 3.50
N VAL A 124 14.04 -23.53 2.30
CA VAL A 124 14.38 -22.69 1.14
C VAL A 124 13.92 -21.25 1.38
N ALA A 125 12.72 -21.04 1.91
CA ALA A 125 12.20 -19.72 2.28
C ALA A 125 13.16 -18.96 3.21
N LYS A 126 13.66 -19.61 4.27
CA LYS A 126 14.66 -19.01 5.18
C LYS A 126 15.96 -18.65 4.48
N ALA A 127 16.47 -19.52 3.61
CA ALA A 127 17.71 -19.26 2.87
C ALA A 127 17.55 -18.12 1.84
N LEU A 128 16.39 -18.02 1.18
CA LEU A 128 16.06 -16.93 0.28
C LEU A 128 15.91 -15.61 1.05
N ALA A 129 15.22 -15.61 2.19
CA ALA A 129 15.06 -14.45 3.07
C ALA A 129 16.43 -13.86 3.48
N VAL A 130 17.37 -14.72 3.88
CA VAL A 130 18.75 -14.31 4.19
C VAL A 130 19.47 -13.77 2.95
N ARG A 131 19.35 -14.44 1.80
CA ARG A 131 20.03 -14.04 0.55
C ARG A 131 19.59 -12.67 0.03
N PHE A 132 18.30 -12.37 0.16
CA PHE A 132 17.66 -11.16 -0.35
C PHE A 132 17.41 -10.11 0.73
N HIS A 133 17.82 -10.37 1.98
CA HIS A 133 17.60 -9.47 3.13
C HIS A 133 16.13 -9.03 3.28
N THR A 134 15.21 -9.99 3.13
CA THR A 134 13.76 -9.76 3.23
C THR A 134 13.14 -10.63 4.33
N ASP A 135 11.90 -10.34 4.71
CA ASP A 135 11.17 -11.15 5.68
C ASP A 135 10.83 -12.53 5.11
N VAL A 136 10.96 -13.57 5.93
CA VAL A 136 10.67 -14.96 5.51
C VAL A 136 9.22 -15.15 5.06
N SER A 137 8.29 -14.36 5.61
CA SER A 137 6.87 -14.38 5.25
C SER A 137 6.61 -14.06 3.78
N ALA A 138 7.53 -13.40 3.09
CA ALA A 138 7.45 -13.15 1.66
C ALA A 138 7.55 -14.44 0.82
N PHE A 139 8.02 -15.55 1.41
CA PHE A 139 8.20 -16.84 0.74
C PHE A 139 7.36 -17.98 1.35
N LEU A 140 6.37 -17.68 2.21
CA LEU A 140 5.57 -18.65 2.97
C LEU A 140 4.08 -18.65 2.59
#